data_AF-A0A1Q5SKZ7-F1
#
_entry.id   AF-A0A1Q5SKZ7-F1
#
_cell.length_a   1.000
_cell.length_b   1.000
_cell.length_c   1.000
_cell.angle_alpha   90.00
_cell.angle_beta   90.00
_cell.angle_gamma   90.00
#
_symmetry.space_group_name_H-M   'P 1'
#
loop_
_entity.id
_entity.type
_entity.pdbx_description
1 polymer ?
#
loop_
_entity_poly.entity_id
_entity_poly.type
_entity_poly.pdbx_seq_one_letter_code
_entity_poly.pdbx_strand_id
1 'polypeptide(L)' 'MPFYVNGAVSKPGEYPYRPSITARQLVAVAGGYDFMRIRMSNPSLGSADLRSEYGSQARMWRIKTELEEHQD' A
#
# COMPACT_ATOMS: atom_id res chain seq x y z
N MET A 1 22.15 -10.44 -15.16
CA MET A 1 21.35 -9.36 -14.57
C MET A 1 20.49 -9.98 -13.47
N PRO A 2 20.59 -9.54 -12.20
CA PRO A 2 19.65 -9.97 -11.16
C PRO A 2 18.27 -9.37 -11.43
N PHE A 3 17.24 -9.92 -10.80
CA PHE A 3 15.91 -9.33 -10.83
C PHE A 3 15.34 -9.22 -9.40
N TYR A 4 14.46 -8.25 -9.20
CA TYR A 4 14.01 -7.83 -7.89
C TYR A 4 12.65 -8.45 -7.54
N VAL A 5 12.51 -8.95 -6.31
CA VAL A 5 11.28 -9.54 -5.79
C VAL A 5 10.78 -8.70 -4.62
N ASN A 6 9.53 -8.26 -4.67
CA ASN A 6 8.89 -7.44 -3.64
C ASN A 6 7.42 -7.86 -3.41
N GLY A 7 6.79 -7.31 -2.36
CA GLY A 7 5.38 -7.48 -2.05
C GLY A 7 5.15 -8.58 -1.02
N ALA A 8 4.23 -9.49 -1.32
CA ALA A 8 3.77 -10.56 -0.43
C ALA A 8 4.76 -11.74 -0.36
N VAL A 9 6.05 -11.46 -0.16
CA VAL A 9 7.07 -12.49 0.06
C VAL A 9 7.75 -12.26 1.40
N SER A 10 8.20 -13.33 2.04
CA SER A 10 8.87 -13.25 3.35
C SER A 10 10.19 -12.49 3.30
N LYS A 11 10.92 -12.57 2.18
CA LYS A 11 12.22 -11.91 1.99
C LYS A 11 12.25 -11.13 0.66
N PRO A 12 11.83 -9.86 0.65
CA PRO A 12 12.00 -9.02 -0.53
C PRO A 12 13.49 -8.72 -0.77
N GLY A 13 13.89 -8.56 -2.03
CA GLY A 13 15.27 -8.27 -2.38
C GLY A 13 15.65 -8.69 -3.80
N GLU A 14 16.95 -8.56 -4.09
CA GLU A 14 17.53 -8.99 -5.36
C GLU A 14 17.86 -10.48 -5.33
N TYR A 15 17.50 -11.18 -6.41
CA TYR A 15 17.80 -12.59 -6.58
C TYR A 15 18.59 -12.83 -7.87
N PRO A 16 19.56 -13.77 -7.85
CA PRO A 16 20.33 -14.10 -9.03
C PRO A 16 19.45 -14.73 -10.10
N TYR A 17 19.57 -14.23 -11.34
CA TYR A 17 18.83 -14.78 -12.46
C TYR A 17 19.31 -16.17 -12.83
N ARG A 18 18.36 -17.11 -12.86
CA ARG A 18 18.56 -18.48 -13.32
C ARG A 18 17.69 -18.70 -14.56
N PRO A 19 18.28 -19.09 -15.71
CA PRO A 19 17.49 -19.50 -16.86
C PRO A 19 16.50 -20.59 -16.45
N SER A 20 15.27 -20.54 -16.96
CA SER A 20 14.15 -21.45 -16.65
C SER A 20 13.53 -21.35 -15.24
N ILE A 21 13.93 -20.36 -14.41
CA ILE A 21 13.25 -20.14 -13.13
C ILE A 21 11.81 -19.66 -13.37
N THR A 22 10.85 -20.29 -12.69
CA THR A 22 9.44 -19.88 -12.73
C THR A 22 9.13 -18.91 -11.60
N ALA A 23 8.08 -18.09 -11.76
CA ALA A 23 7.60 -17.18 -10.71
C ALA A 23 7.29 -17.93 -9.39
N ARG A 24 6.76 -19.17 -9.47
CA ARG A 24 6.47 -19.99 -8.29
C ARG A 24 7.73 -20.43 -7.55
N GLN A 25 8.74 -20.91 -8.28
CA GLN A 25 10.04 -21.25 -7.69
C GLN A 25 10.70 -20.03 -7.05
N LEU A 26 10.54 -18.88 -7.67
CA LEU A 26 11.02 -17.60 -7.16
C LEU A 26 10.41 -17.22 -5.81
N VAL A 27 9.09 -17.33 -5.69
CA VAL A 27 8.41 -17.10 -4.42
C VAL A 27 8.89 -18.07 -3.36
N ALA A 28 9.13 -19.34 -3.72
CA ALA A 28 9.69 -20.33 -2.81
C ALA A 28 11.11 -19.94 -2.34
N VAL A 29 11.98 -19.48 -3.25
CA VAL A 29 13.33 -18.99 -2.93
C VAL A 29 13.28 -17.74 -2.05
N ALA A 30 12.28 -16.87 -2.25
CA ALA A 30 12.05 -15.67 -1.44
C ALA A 30 11.42 -15.95 -0.06
N GLY A 31 11.37 -17.22 0.36
CA GLY A 31 10.83 -17.61 1.67
C GLY A 31 9.31 -17.79 1.71
N GLY A 32 8.67 -17.95 0.55
CA GLY A 32 7.23 -18.14 0.43
C GLY A 32 6.42 -16.85 0.59
N TYR A 33 5.10 -17.00 0.62
CA TYR A 33 4.19 -15.89 0.82
C TYR A 33 4.15 -15.45 2.29
N ASP A 34 4.27 -14.15 2.53
CA ASP A 34 4.05 -13.56 3.86
C ASP A 34 2.53 -13.34 4.06
N PHE A 35 1.87 -14.40 4.54
CA PHE A 35 0.44 -14.35 4.87
C PHE A 35 0.14 -13.48 6.09
N MET A 36 1.13 -13.25 6.97
CA MET A 36 0.95 -12.40 8.14
C MET A 36 0.75 -10.95 7.72
N ARG A 37 1.54 -10.46 6.74
CA ARG A 37 1.33 -9.15 6.11
C ARG A 37 -0.03 -9.04 5.42
N ILE A 38 -0.44 -10.06 4.67
CA ILE A 38 -1.76 -10.07 3.99
C ILE A 38 -2.91 -10.03 5.00
N ARG A 39 -2.77 -10.68 6.15
CA ARG A 39 -3.77 -10.69 7.23
C ARG A 39 -3.79 -9.39 8.03
N MET A 40 -2.65 -8.74 8.19
CA MET A 40 -2.50 -7.53 9.00
C MET A 40 -2.82 -6.26 8.20
N SER A 41 -2.71 -6.30 6.86
CA SER A 41 -3.38 -5.35 5.97
C SER A 41 -4.88 -5.66 5.94
N ASN A 42 -5.59 -5.38 7.02
CA ASN A 42 -7.03 -5.56 7.08
C ASN A 42 -7.67 -4.48 6.15
N PRO A 43 -8.14 -4.81 4.93
CA PRO A 43 -8.64 -3.79 3.99
C PRO A 43 -9.90 -3.07 4.53
N SER A 44 -10.50 -3.62 5.59
CA SER A 44 -11.64 -3.03 6.29
C SER A 44 -11.26 -1.82 7.15
N LEU A 45 -10.03 -1.71 7.65
CA LEU A 45 -9.60 -0.57 8.47
C LEU A 45 -9.21 0.63 7.60
N GLY A 46 -8.52 0.39 6.47
CA GLY A 46 -8.07 1.48 5.59
C GLY A 46 -9.20 2.27 4.92
N SER A 47 -10.37 1.65 4.67
CA SER A 47 -11.51 2.34 4.04
C SER A 47 -12.28 3.26 5.00
N ALA A 48 -12.29 2.94 6.29
CA ALA A 48 -12.91 3.79 7.31
C ALA A 48 -12.10 5.08 7.54
N ASP A 49 -10.77 4.95 7.59
CA ASP A 49 -9.85 6.08 7.76
C ASP A 49 -9.90 7.04 6.55
N LEU A 50 -9.91 6.50 5.33
CA LEU A 50 -10.04 7.29 4.09
C LEU A 50 -11.30 8.16 4.07
N ARG A 51 -12.48 7.62 4.45
CA ARG A 51 -13.74 8.39 4.44
C ARG A 51 -13.76 9.50 5.50
N SER A 52 -13.06 9.30 6.62
CA SER A 52 -12.91 10.31 7.67
C SER A 52 -12.10 11.51 7.18
N GLU A 53 -10.99 11.27 6.45
CA GLU A 53 -10.15 12.31 5.86
C GLU A 53 -10.87 13.12 4.77
N TYR A 54 -11.70 12.49 3.92
CA TYR A 54 -12.51 13.24 2.96
C TYR A 54 -13.55 14.16 3.64
N GLY A 55 -14.12 13.72 4.75
CA GLY A 55 -15.10 14.51 5.51
C GLY A 55 -14.50 15.72 6.23
N SER A 56 -13.23 15.65 6.66
CA SER A 56 -12.54 16.76 7.32
C SER A 56 -12.13 17.84 6.31
N GLN A 57 -11.69 17.46 5.10
CA GLN A 57 -11.35 18.40 4.04
C GLN A 57 -12.57 19.21 3.56
N ALA A 58 -13.75 18.58 3.46
CA ALA A 58 -14.98 19.26 3.06
C ALA A 58 -15.45 20.32 4.08
N ARG A 59 -15.27 20.07 5.38
CA ARG A 59 -15.55 21.07 6.42
C ARG A 59 -14.59 22.24 6.37
N MET A 60 -13.31 21.97 6.10
CA MET A 60 -12.29 23.02 5.95
C MET A 60 -12.53 23.90 4.73
N TRP A 61 -13.01 23.32 3.62
CA TRP A 61 -13.37 24.09 2.44
C TRP A 61 -14.53 25.05 2.73
N ARG A 62 -15.58 24.58 3.43
CA ARG A 62 -16.71 25.42 3.83
C ARG A 62 -16.30 26.58 4.74
N ILE A 63 -15.45 26.30 5.74
CA ILE A 63 -14.96 27.33 6.67
C ILE A 63 -14.10 28.36 5.94
N LYS A 64 -13.28 27.96 4.97
CA LYS A 64 -12.50 28.91 4.16
C LYS A 64 -13.39 29.82 3.32
N THR A 65 -14.40 29.27 2.66
CA THR A 65 -15.33 30.06 1.85
C THR A 65 -16.10 31.09 2.69
N GLU A 66 -16.56 30.71 3.89
CA GLU A 66 -17.24 31.62 4.81
C GLU A 66 -16.30 32.68 5.40
N LEU A 67 -15.01 32.37 5.58
CA LEU A 67 -13.99 33.34 6.02
C LEU A 67 -13.54 34.29 4.91
N GLU A 68 -13.61 33.88 3.64
CA GLU A 68 -13.29 34.72 2.48
C GLU A 68 -14.43 35.71 2.13
N GLU A 69 -15.70 35.40 2.43
CA GLU A 69 -16.84 36.31 2.15
C GLU A 69 -16.98 37.49 3.13
N HIS A 70 -16.30 37.47 4.28
CA HIS A 70 -16.38 38.53 5.30
C HIS A 70 -15.21 39.53 5.27
N GLN A 71 -14.36 39.48 4.24
CA GLN A 71 -13.29 40.45 3.99
C GLN A 71 -13.55 41.25 2.69
N ASP A 72 -14.69 41.94 2.64
CA ASP A 72 -14.91 43.13 1.79
C ASP A 72 -15.56 44.24 2.62
#